data_AF-A0A3A0D7W0-F1
#
_entry.id   AF-A0A3A0D7W0-F1
#
_cell.length_a   1.000
_cell.length_b   1.000
_cell.length_c   1.000
_cell.angle_alpha   90.00
_cell.angle_beta   90.00
_cell.angle_gamma   90.00
#
_symmetry.space_group_name_H-M   'P 1'
#
loop_
_entity.id
_entity.type
_entity.pdbx_description
1 polymer ?
#
loop_
_entity_poly.entity_id
_entity_poly.type
_entity_poly.pdbx_seq_one_letter_code
_entity_poly.pdbx_strand_id
1 'polypeptide(L)'
;MRAAWVKDSDAAERKLREHRDFLRDIDAAGQVVDFHLLRHGFIAHLVMANVPPKVAQALARHSTITLTMDRYTHLEISDLVEAVGRLAGLGEQEPCTQRAFFER
;
A
#
# COMPACT_ATOMS: atom_id res chain seq x y z
N MET A 1 -13.85 -6.63 -24.86
CA MET A 1 -12.46 -6.13 -24.82
C MET A 1 -11.44 -7.21 -25.21
N ARG A 2 -11.35 -8.37 -24.53
CA ARG A 2 -10.40 -9.45 -24.90
C ARG A 2 -10.60 -10.02 -26.32
N ALA A 3 -11.84 -10.32 -26.70
CA ALA A 3 -12.13 -10.85 -28.03
C ALA A 3 -11.70 -9.89 -29.17
N ALA A 4 -11.74 -8.58 -28.94
CA ALA A 4 -11.26 -7.58 -29.90
C ALA A 4 -9.72 -7.57 -29.97
N TRP A 5 -9.04 -7.66 -28.83
CA TRP A 5 -7.57 -7.74 -28.75
C TRP A 5 -6.99 -9.02 -29.39
N VAL A 6 -7.69 -10.15 -29.28
CA VAL A 6 -7.30 -11.40 -29.96
C VAL A 6 -7.59 -11.34 -31.47
N LYS A 7 -8.62 -10.59 -31.88
CA LYS A 7 -8.96 -10.41 -33.30
C LYS A 7 -7.99 -9.49 -34.04
N ASP A 8 -7.38 -8.55 -33.34
CA ASP A 8 -6.41 -7.56 -33.85
C ASP A 8 -4.97 -8.12 -33.93
N SER A 9 -4.81 -9.41 -34.30
CA SER A 9 -3.50 -10.10 -34.31
C SER A 9 -3.30 -10.95 -35.56
N ASP A 10 -2.05 -11.09 -35.98
CA ASP A 10 -1.64 -12.04 -37.01
C ASP A 10 -1.87 -13.49 -36.57
N ALA A 11 -1.99 -14.42 -37.53
CA ALA A 11 -2.37 -15.82 -37.25
C ALA A 11 -1.41 -16.55 -36.29
N ALA A 12 -0.11 -16.23 -36.33
CA ALA A 12 0.88 -16.78 -35.39
C ALA A 12 0.74 -16.16 -33.99
N GLU A 13 0.47 -14.86 -33.93
CA GLU A 13 0.33 -14.11 -32.68
C GLU A 13 -1.01 -14.40 -31.99
N ARG A 14 -2.06 -14.72 -32.76
CA ARG A 14 -3.38 -15.07 -32.25
C ARG A 14 -3.34 -16.30 -31.34
N LYS A 15 -2.60 -17.35 -31.73
CA LYS A 15 -2.42 -18.56 -30.89
C LYS A 15 -1.70 -18.24 -29.56
N LEU A 16 -0.73 -17.34 -29.60
CA LEU A 16 -0.02 -16.84 -28.41
C LEU A 16 -0.96 -16.02 -27.51
N ARG A 17 -1.79 -15.16 -28.10
CA ARG A 17 -2.75 -14.31 -27.36
C ARG A 17 -3.91 -15.13 -26.78
N GLU A 18 -4.34 -16.20 -27.46
CA GLU A 18 -5.33 -17.16 -26.97
C GLU A 18 -4.84 -17.90 -25.73
N HIS A 19 -3.57 -18.33 -25.70
CA HIS A 19 -2.97 -19.03 -24.55
C HIS A 19 -2.67 -18.09 -23.36
N ARG A 20 -2.58 -16.78 -23.58
CA ARG A 20 -2.29 -15.81 -22.51
C ARG A 20 -3.52 -15.40 -21.73
N ASP A 21 -3.35 -15.25 -20.42
CA ASP A 21 -4.39 -14.76 -19.52
C ASP A 21 -4.57 -13.24 -19.50
N PHE A 22 -3.86 -12.55 -20.40
CA PHE A 22 -3.95 -11.10 -20.54
C PHE A 22 -5.41 -10.66 -20.84
N LEU A 23 -5.94 -9.71 -20.07
CA LEU A 23 -7.34 -9.24 -20.15
C LEU A 23 -8.40 -10.32 -19.82
N ARG A 24 -8.02 -11.40 -19.13
CA ARG A 24 -8.98 -12.26 -18.43
C ARG A 24 -9.24 -11.66 -17.04
N ASP A 25 -10.45 -11.88 -16.59
CA ASP A 25 -10.99 -11.59 -15.26
C ASP A 25 -10.40 -12.52 -14.18
N ILE A 26 -9.89 -13.68 -14.59
CA ILE A 26 -9.22 -14.67 -13.73
C ILE A 26 -7.87 -15.04 -14.35
N ASP A 27 -6.82 -15.07 -13.53
CA ASP A 27 -5.48 -15.48 -13.97
C ASP A 27 -5.28 -17.02 -13.96
N ALA A 28 -4.09 -17.48 -14.38
CA ALA A 28 -3.71 -18.90 -14.36
C ALA A 28 -3.73 -19.54 -12.96
N ALA A 29 -3.61 -18.72 -11.91
CA ALA A 29 -3.63 -19.16 -10.51
C ALA A 29 -5.05 -19.14 -9.91
N GLY A 30 -6.08 -18.78 -10.69
CA GLY A 30 -7.46 -18.68 -10.22
C GLY A 30 -7.77 -17.39 -9.45
N GLN A 31 -6.87 -16.40 -9.48
CA GLN A 31 -7.06 -15.11 -8.83
C GLN A 31 -7.97 -14.24 -9.69
N VAL A 32 -9.06 -13.77 -9.10
CA VAL A 32 -10.00 -12.86 -9.75
C VAL A 32 -9.48 -11.44 -9.61
N VAL A 33 -9.49 -10.65 -10.69
CA VAL A 33 -9.20 -9.21 -10.62
C VAL A 33 -10.52 -8.46 -10.42
N ASP A 34 -10.67 -7.83 -9.27
CA ASP A 34 -11.78 -6.94 -8.94
C ASP A 34 -11.26 -5.51 -8.66
N PHE A 35 -12.15 -4.51 -8.75
CA PHE A 35 -11.77 -3.11 -8.47
C PHE A 35 -11.35 -2.86 -7.02
N HIS A 36 -11.81 -3.70 -6.10
CA HIS A 36 -11.43 -3.64 -4.69
C HIS A 36 -9.97 -4.04 -4.50
N LEU A 37 -9.47 -5.03 -5.26
CA LEU A 37 -8.09 -5.50 -5.24
C LEU A 37 -7.10 -4.42 -5.66
N LEU A 38 -7.48 -3.51 -6.56
CA LEU A 38 -6.65 -2.34 -6.88
C LEU A 38 -6.49 -1.42 -5.67
N ARG A 39 -7.58 -1.17 -4.94
CA ARG A 39 -7.54 -0.40 -3.69
C ARG A 39 -6.74 -1.14 -2.62
N HIS A 40 -6.87 -2.46 -2.51
CA HIS A 40 -6.07 -3.28 -1.61
C HIS A 40 -4.57 -3.17 -1.92
N GLY A 41 -4.19 -3.38 -3.19
CA GLY A 41 -2.81 -3.27 -3.64
C GLY A 41 -2.26 -1.86 -3.40
N PHE A 42 -3.04 -0.82 -3.67
CA PHE A 42 -2.63 0.56 -3.40
C PHE A 42 -2.29 0.80 -1.92
N ILE A 43 -3.15 0.35 -1.01
CA ILE A 43 -2.92 0.51 0.43
C ILE A 43 -1.73 -0.33 0.90
N ALA A 44 -1.59 -1.56 0.42
CA ALA A 44 -0.46 -2.43 0.74
C ALA A 44 0.88 -1.76 0.35
N HIS A 45 0.98 -1.16 -0.84
CA HIS A 45 2.19 -0.44 -1.25
C HIS A 45 2.49 0.78 -0.37
N LEU A 46 1.47 1.50 0.11
CA LEU A 46 1.68 2.62 1.04
C LEU A 46 2.23 2.15 2.39
N VAL A 47 1.75 1.02 2.90
CA VAL A 47 2.27 0.43 4.14
C VAL A 47 3.71 -0.04 3.96
N MET A 48 4.01 -0.74 2.86
CA MET A 48 5.38 -1.17 2.53
C MET A 48 6.35 0.01 2.37
N ALA A 49 5.86 1.17 1.92
CA ALA A 49 6.63 2.40 1.84
C ALA A 49 6.76 3.15 3.18
N ASN A 50 6.34 2.54 4.30
CA ASN A 50 6.35 3.08 5.65
C ASN A 50 5.63 4.44 5.77
N VAL A 51 4.56 4.64 4.98
CA VAL A 51 3.75 5.86 5.01
C VAL A 51 2.95 5.90 6.31
N PRO A 52 2.87 7.06 7.00
CA PRO A 52 2.09 7.17 8.23
C PRO A 52 0.63 6.74 8.01
N PRO A 53 0.03 5.95 8.92
CA PRO A 53 -1.33 5.42 8.76
C PRO A 53 -2.39 6.47 8.47
N LYS A 54 -2.24 7.68 9.03
CA LYS A 54 -3.17 8.79 8.80
C LYS A 54 -3.11 9.34 7.37
N VAL A 55 -1.92 9.36 6.78
CA VAL A 55 -1.70 9.76 5.38
C VAL A 55 -2.25 8.68 4.45
N ALA A 56 -1.96 7.41 4.74
CA ALA A 56 -2.53 6.29 4.00
C ALA A 56 -4.07 6.28 4.04
N GLN A 57 -4.67 6.57 5.21
CA GLN A 57 -6.12 6.73 5.37
C GLN A 57 -6.69 7.84 4.46
N ALA A 58 -6.04 9.01 4.42
CA ALA A 58 -6.46 10.13 3.59
C ALA A 58 -6.34 9.81 2.09
N LEU A 59 -5.24 9.18 1.67
CA LEU A 59 -5.02 8.74 0.29
C LEU A 59 -6.04 7.68 -0.15
N ALA A 60 -6.38 6.74 0.75
CA ALA A 60 -7.41 5.74 0.52
C ALA A 60 -8.84 6.31 0.63
N ARG A 61 -9.03 7.54 1.11
CA ARG A 61 -10.35 8.13 1.42
C ARG A 61 -11.20 7.25 2.35
N HIS A 62 -10.56 6.63 3.34
CA HIS A 62 -11.24 5.83 4.34
C HIS A 62 -11.80 6.71 5.46
N SER A 63 -13.06 6.51 5.82
CA SER A 63 -13.72 7.23 6.91
C SER A 63 -13.12 6.86 8.27
N THR A 64 -12.77 5.59 8.48
CA THR A 64 -12.17 5.06 9.70
C THR A 64 -10.82 4.40 9.42
N ILE A 65 -9.91 4.51 10.39
CA ILE A 65 -8.55 3.96 10.29
C ILE A 65 -8.54 2.41 10.30
N THR A 66 -9.54 1.78 10.93
CA THR A 66 -9.73 0.32 10.96
C THR A 66 -9.77 -0.28 9.55
N LEU A 67 -10.37 0.41 8.57
CA LEU A 67 -10.42 -0.02 7.17
C LEU A 67 -9.04 -0.05 6.48
N THR A 68 -8.06 0.66 7.05
CA THR A 68 -6.67 0.71 6.55
C THR A 68 -5.72 -0.14 7.41
N MET A 69 -6.03 -0.37 8.68
CA MET A 69 -5.11 -1.05 9.60
C MET A 69 -5.36 -2.56 9.70
N ASP A 70 -6.62 -3.00 9.83
CA ASP A 70 -6.92 -4.42 10.14
C ASP A 70 -6.37 -5.43 9.12
N ARG A 71 -6.20 -5.01 7.86
CA ARG A 71 -5.81 -5.89 6.76
C ARG A 71 -4.40 -5.64 6.22
N TYR A 72 -3.81 -4.46 6.45
CA TYR A 72 -2.61 -4.04 5.70
C TYR A 72 -1.41 -3.78 6.59
N THR A 73 -1.58 -3.62 7.89
CA THR A 73 -0.45 -3.49 8.81
C THR A 73 -0.12 -4.84 9.41
N HIS A 74 0.57 -5.67 8.62
CA HIS A 74 1.42 -6.70 9.21
C HIS A 74 2.74 -6.01 9.54
N LEU A 75 2.90 -5.62 10.82
CA LEU A 75 4.17 -5.10 11.30
C LEU A 75 5.15 -6.26 11.42
N GLU A 76 6.30 -6.13 10.76
CA GLU A 76 7.40 -7.07 10.95
C GLU A 76 8.16 -6.72 12.24
N ILE A 77 8.86 -7.70 12.81
CA ILE A 77 9.64 -7.50 14.05
C ILE A 77 10.70 -6.40 13.85
N SER A 78 11.24 -6.25 12.64
CA SER A 78 12.18 -5.18 12.28
C SER A 78 11.60 -3.78 12.50
N ASP A 79 10.33 -3.58 12.16
CA ASP A 79 9.67 -2.28 12.25
C ASP A 79 9.48 -1.87 13.72
N LEU A 80 9.20 -2.86 14.57
CA LEU A 80 9.09 -2.66 16.02
C LEU A 80 10.44 -2.29 16.65
N VAL A 81 11.51 -2.98 16.26
CA VAL A 81 12.87 -2.69 16.73
C VAL A 81 13.30 -1.29 16.29
N GLU A 82 13.04 -0.91 15.04
CA GLU A 82 13.33 0.43 14.54
C GLU A 82 12.55 1.50 15.31
N ALA A 83 11.25 1.29 15.54
CA ALA A 83 10.41 2.23 16.27
C ALA A 83 10.90 2.46 17.71
N VAL A 84 11.34 1.40 18.40
CA VAL A 84 11.94 1.51 19.74
C VAL A 84 13.31 2.17 19.68
N GLY A 85 14.13 1.87 18.66
CA GLY A 85 15.42 2.52 18.45
C GLY A 85 15.32 4.04 18.29
N ARG A 86 14.27 4.53 17.62
CA ARG A 86 13.99 5.98 17.50
C ARG A 86 13.71 6.66 18.84
N LEU A 87 13.17 5.95 19.83
CA LEU A 87 12.94 6.49 21.17
C LEU A 87 14.26 6.74 21.92
N ALA A 88 15.27 5.90 21.72
CA ALA A 88 16.57 6.05 22.36
C ALA A 88 17.26 7.38 21.98
N GLY A 89 17.11 7.85 20.75
CA GLY A 89 17.65 9.14 20.30
C GLY A 89 16.95 10.38 20.86
N LEU A 90 15.78 10.23 21.49
CA LEU A 90 15.05 11.34 22.13
C LEU A 90 15.53 11.61 23.56
N GLY A 91 16.27 10.67 24.18
CA GLY A 91 16.84 10.84 25.53
C GLY A 91 18.08 11.74 25.58
N GLU A 92 18.69 12.04 24.43
CA GLU A 92 19.90 12.86 24.31
C GLU A 92 19.60 14.34 23.97
N GLN A 93 18.36 14.78 24.16
CA GLN A 93 18.00 16.19 23.97
C GLN A 93 18.49 17.01 25.18
N GLU A 94 19.52 17.83 24.96
CA GLU A 94 19.91 18.92 25.87
C GLU A 94 18.66 19.74 26.25
N PRO A 95 18.47 20.11 27.53
CA PRO A 95 17.27 20.80 27.98
C PRO A 95 17.14 22.14 27.26
N CYS A 96 16.22 22.21 26.29
CA CYS A 96 15.79 23.46 25.66
C CYS A 96 15.30 24.39 26.77
N THR A 97 16.08 25.44 27.05
CA THR A 97 15.78 26.41 28.09
C THR A 97 14.52 27.17 27.69
N GLN A 98 13.37 26.70 28.15
CA GLN A 98 12.08 27.35 27.96
C GLN A 98 12.07 28.60 28.84
N ARG A 99 12.60 29.71 28.30
CA ARG A 99 12.54 31.03 28.94
C ARG A 99 11.07 31.36 29.19
N ALA A 100 10.70 31.35 30.46
CA ALA A 100 9.37 31.68 30.95
C ALA A 100 8.95 33.06 30.42
N PHE A 101 7.96 33.07 29.55
CA PHE A 101 7.22 34.26 29.16
C PHE A 101 6.09 34.43 30.19
N PHE A 102 6.44 34.82 31.41
CA PHE A 102 5.47 35.27 32.41
C PHE A 102 5.98 36.52 33.11
N GLU A 103 5.92 37.64 32.41
CA GLU A 103 5.87 38.97 33.02
C GLU A 103 4.86 39.83 32.23
N ARG A 104 3.63 39.90 32.75
CA ARG A 104 2.92 41.15 33.08
C ARG A 104 1.56 40.85 33.71
#